data_AF-A0AAE1JED8-F1
#
_entry.id   AF-A0AAE1JED8-F1
#
_cell.length_a   1.000
_cell.length_b   1.000
_cell.length_c   1.000
_cell.angle_alpha   90.00
_cell.angle_beta   90.00
_cell.angle_gamma   90.00
#
_symmetry.space_group_name_H-M   'P 1'
#
loop_
_entity.id
_entity.type
_entity.pdbx_description
1 polymer ?
#
loop_
_entity_poly.entity_id
_entity_poly.type
_entity_poly.pdbx_seq_one_letter_code
_entity_poly.pdbx_strand_id
1 'polypeptide(L)'
;MRRYEEDIWSEIAKFLDGKSLVKLAATNRWFRRVIMDDTIWKFVSLRDLQVPPPPSLVAYRWSKLYTSAFDGSHSFMFHQQEKHIDWMRIGAFSLDSSLALLAERLSFPKKIRKEDTVENMLQSHGCCMLDNVKSGIWIADLQLVRCPVCDLNTCDGTMQTLDARHIELFLCEGYQNGSWEYQLIGSHDIKKRADGAAGAIFDFTHLKGSSTSAVFDYPSWIGRQNDWQPKAKIAPHAVAVNTNLQDNEGLHVKYHTMRAGSDGEVVAIRISQQLL
;
A
#
# COMPACT_ATOMS: atom_id res chain seq x y z
N MET A 1 -36.81 1.35 -33.43
CA MET A 1 -35.95 0.16 -33.24
C MET A 1 -35.66 0.04 -31.75
N ARG A 2 -35.84 -1.15 -31.17
CA ARG A 2 -36.12 -1.41 -29.75
C ARG A 2 -34.89 -1.25 -28.84
N ARG A 3 -35.09 -0.71 -27.63
CA ARG A 3 -34.18 -0.62 -26.47
C ARG A 3 -33.79 -1.99 -25.87
N TYR A 4 -33.27 -2.92 -26.68
CA TYR A 4 -32.91 -4.28 -26.23
C TYR A 4 -31.40 -4.60 -26.34
N GLU A 5 -30.58 -3.65 -26.82
CA GLU A 5 -29.11 -3.78 -26.95
C GLU A 5 -28.32 -2.99 -25.90
N GLU A 6 -29.00 -2.29 -24.98
CA GLU A 6 -28.38 -1.31 -24.06
C GLU A 6 -27.49 -1.92 -22.96
N ASP A 7 -27.43 -3.26 -22.82
CA ASP A 7 -26.81 -3.89 -21.63
C ASP A 7 -25.70 -4.93 -21.92
N ILE A 8 -25.75 -5.68 -23.03
CA ILE A 8 -24.76 -6.75 -23.28
C ILE A 8 -23.33 -6.18 -23.42
N TRP A 9 -23.19 -5.02 -24.08
CA TRP A 9 -21.87 -4.41 -24.26
C TRP A 9 -21.29 -3.87 -22.96
N SER A 10 -22.13 -3.41 -22.04
CA SER A 10 -21.71 -3.00 -20.68
C SER A 10 -21.22 -4.22 -19.89
N GLU A 11 -21.90 -5.35 -20.00
CA GLU A 11 -21.44 -6.61 -19.39
C GLU A 11 -20.15 -7.13 -20.04
N ILE A 12 -20.03 -7.13 -21.37
CA ILE A 12 -18.80 -7.53 -22.07
C ILE A 12 -17.62 -6.63 -21.63
N ALA A 13 -17.85 -5.32 -21.53
CA ALA A 13 -16.83 -4.36 -21.13
C ALA A 13 -16.23 -4.68 -19.75
N LYS A 14 -17.04 -5.16 -18.81
CA LYS A 14 -16.59 -5.59 -17.47
C LYS A 14 -15.57 -6.73 -17.48
N PHE A 15 -15.39 -7.44 -18.61
CA PHE A 15 -14.39 -8.51 -18.77
C PHE A 15 -13.14 -8.07 -19.55
N LEU A 16 -13.11 -6.85 -20.09
CA LEU A 16 -11.96 -6.31 -20.79
C LEU A 16 -10.96 -5.69 -19.79
N ASP A 17 -9.67 -5.74 -20.12
CA ASP A 17 -8.65 -4.93 -19.43
C ASP A 17 -8.75 -3.46 -19.83
N GLY A 18 -8.16 -2.56 -19.03
CA GLY A 18 -8.23 -1.12 -19.29
C GLY A 18 -7.72 -0.69 -20.66
N LYS A 19 -6.67 -1.33 -21.22
CA LYS A 19 -6.16 -0.99 -22.56
C LYS A 19 -7.17 -1.41 -23.63
N SER A 20 -7.77 -2.58 -23.48
CA SER A 20 -8.81 -3.09 -24.38
C SER A 20 -10.08 -2.23 -24.35
N LEU A 21 -10.48 -1.73 -23.18
CA LEU A 21 -11.57 -0.76 -23.03
C LEU A 21 -11.30 0.53 -23.79
N VAL A 22 -10.11 1.13 -23.62
CA VAL A 22 -9.75 2.38 -24.31
C VAL A 22 -9.73 2.18 -25.82
N LYS A 23 -9.20 1.04 -26.30
CA LYS A 23 -9.24 0.68 -27.73
C LYS A 23 -10.68 0.58 -28.24
N LEU A 24 -11.57 -0.09 -27.50
CA LEU A 24 -12.98 -0.21 -27.86
C LEU A 24 -13.68 1.15 -27.91
N ALA A 25 -13.45 2.00 -26.91
CA ALA A 25 -13.98 3.37 -26.84
C ALA A 25 -13.51 4.24 -28.04
N ALA A 26 -12.32 3.99 -28.57
CA ALA A 26 -11.78 4.72 -29.72
C ALA A 26 -12.41 4.33 -31.07
N THR A 27 -13.12 3.20 -31.16
CA THR A 27 -13.67 2.69 -32.43
C THR A 27 -14.83 3.54 -32.97
N ASN A 28 -15.74 4.02 -32.12
CA ASN A 28 -16.84 4.91 -32.51
C ASN A 28 -17.45 5.66 -31.31
N ARG A 29 -18.30 6.66 -31.61
CA ARG A 29 -18.94 7.52 -30.58
C ARG A 29 -19.88 6.77 -29.65
N TRP A 30 -20.52 5.70 -30.12
CA TRP A 30 -21.44 4.90 -29.30
C TRP A 30 -20.66 4.12 -28.25
N PHE A 31 -19.62 3.38 -28.64
CA PHE A 31 -18.74 2.69 -27.70
C PHE A 31 -18.07 3.67 -26.74
N ARG A 32 -17.62 4.83 -27.21
CA ARG A 32 -17.07 5.86 -26.31
C ARG A 32 -18.05 6.23 -25.20
N ARG A 33 -19.35 6.37 -25.50
CA ARG A 33 -20.36 6.71 -24.48
C ARG A 33 -20.58 5.58 -23.49
N VAL A 34 -20.70 4.34 -23.98
CA VAL A 34 -20.90 3.15 -23.15
C VAL A 34 -19.68 2.91 -22.25
N ILE A 35 -18.48 2.85 -22.82
CA ILE A 35 -17.24 2.50 -22.11
C ILE A 35 -16.82 3.57 -21.10
N MET A 36 -17.16 4.84 -21.33
CA MET A 36 -16.85 5.92 -20.38
C MET A 36 -17.87 6.02 -19.24
N ASP A 37 -18.83 5.09 -19.15
CA ASP A 37 -19.67 4.95 -17.97
C ASP A 37 -18.82 4.53 -16.76
N ASP A 38 -18.92 5.31 -15.68
CA ASP A 38 -18.06 5.14 -14.51
C ASP A 38 -18.35 3.85 -13.74
N THR A 39 -19.52 3.22 -13.93
CA THR A 39 -19.84 1.92 -13.33
C THR A 39 -19.02 0.78 -13.93
N ILE A 40 -18.68 0.86 -15.23
CA ILE A 40 -17.77 -0.09 -15.88
C ILE A 40 -16.38 0.04 -15.26
N TRP A 41 -15.89 1.28 -15.16
CA TRP A 41 -14.58 1.55 -14.56
C TRP A 41 -14.53 1.18 -13.08
N LYS A 42 -15.62 1.38 -12.33
CA LYS A 42 -15.73 0.88 -10.95
C LYS A 42 -15.52 -0.63 -10.90
N PHE A 43 -16.29 -1.37 -11.70
CA PHE A 43 -16.19 -2.83 -11.73
C PHE A 43 -14.78 -3.29 -12.10
N VAL A 44 -14.22 -2.73 -13.16
CA VAL A 44 -12.90 -3.11 -13.68
C VAL A 44 -11.78 -2.73 -12.71
N SER A 45 -11.91 -1.60 -12.00
CA SER A 45 -10.98 -1.22 -10.93
C SER A 45 -10.99 -2.21 -9.78
N LEU A 46 -12.17 -2.56 -9.26
CA LEU A 46 -12.31 -3.51 -8.15
C LEU A 46 -11.82 -4.91 -8.53
N ARG A 47 -12.14 -5.36 -9.75
CA ARG A 47 -11.67 -6.64 -10.31
C ARG A 47 -10.15 -6.69 -10.42
N ASP A 48 -9.55 -5.70 -11.08
CA ASP A 48 -8.11 -5.71 -11.37
C ASP A 48 -7.26 -5.48 -10.10
N LEU A 49 -7.79 -4.70 -9.14
CA LEU A 49 -7.18 -4.52 -7.82
C LEU A 49 -7.48 -5.68 -6.86
N GLN A 50 -8.43 -6.57 -7.19
CA GLN A 50 -8.88 -7.70 -6.37
C GLN A 50 -9.38 -7.28 -4.98
N VAL A 51 -10.09 -6.16 -4.90
CA VAL A 51 -10.64 -5.60 -3.65
C VAL A 51 -12.17 -5.53 -3.69
N PRO A 52 -12.85 -5.65 -2.53
CA PRO A 52 -14.29 -5.44 -2.48
C PRO A 52 -14.64 -3.98 -2.75
N PRO A 53 -15.92 -3.69 -3.10
CA PRO A 53 -16.39 -2.31 -3.17
C PRO A 53 -16.17 -1.59 -1.82
N PRO A 54 -15.64 -0.35 -1.82
CA PRO A 54 -15.41 0.39 -0.59
C PRO A 54 -16.75 0.74 0.08
N PRO A 55 -16.79 0.82 1.42
CA PRO A 55 -18.00 1.18 2.15
C PRO A 55 -18.40 2.65 1.95
N SER A 56 -17.43 3.52 1.66
CA SER A 56 -17.61 4.95 1.45
C SER A 56 -17.60 5.30 -0.05
N LEU A 57 -18.24 6.44 -0.38
CA LEU A 57 -18.17 7.01 -1.72
C LEU A 57 -16.76 7.51 -2.00
N VAL A 58 -16.27 7.23 -3.20
CA VAL A 58 -15.03 7.82 -3.72
C VAL A 58 -15.31 9.22 -4.26
N ALA A 59 -14.39 10.15 -4.03
CA ALA A 59 -14.48 11.55 -4.46
C ALA A 59 -14.17 11.73 -5.95
N TYR A 60 -13.50 10.75 -6.57
CA TYR A 60 -13.04 10.81 -7.95
C TYR A 60 -13.73 9.78 -8.84
N ARG A 61 -13.79 10.08 -10.14
CA ARG A 61 -14.26 9.12 -11.15
C ARG A 61 -13.41 7.85 -11.14
N TRP A 62 -14.05 6.70 -11.16
CA TRP A 62 -13.37 5.41 -11.22
C TRP A 62 -12.46 5.27 -12.43
N SER A 63 -12.81 5.88 -13.58
CA SER A 63 -11.92 5.88 -14.74
C SER A 63 -10.56 6.53 -14.44
N LYS A 64 -10.55 7.61 -13.64
CA LYS A 64 -9.31 8.29 -13.24
C LYS A 64 -8.54 7.50 -12.20
N LEU A 65 -9.25 6.92 -11.22
CA LEU A 65 -8.65 6.06 -10.19
C LEU A 65 -7.97 4.85 -10.80
N TYR A 66 -8.62 4.21 -11.79
CA TYR A 66 -8.04 3.13 -12.56
C TYR A 66 -6.75 3.57 -13.24
N THR A 67 -6.80 4.67 -14.01
CA THR A 67 -5.60 5.16 -14.70
C THR A 67 -4.45 5.39 -13.73
N SER A 68 -4.65 6.13 -12.64
CA SER A 68 -3.58 6.41 -11.66
C SER A 68 -3.05 5.16 -10.94
N ALA A 69 -3.90 4.16 -10.71
CA ALA A 69 -3.49 2.91 -10.08
C ALA A 69 -2.54 2.08 -10.96
N PHE A 70 -2.59 2.24 -12.29
CA PHE A 70 -1.91 1.39 -13.27
C PHE A 70 -0.95 2.12 -14.23
N ASP A 71 -0.92 3.45 -14.25
CA ASP A 71 -0.07 4.25 -15.15
C ASP A 71 1.35 4.54 -14.60
N GLY A 72 1.60 4.19 -13.34
CA GLY A 72 2.88 4.44 -12.67
C GLY A 72 2.92 5.71 -11.82
N SER A 73 1.88 6.54 -11.80
CA SER A 73 1.78 7.75 -10.94
C SER A 73 1.79 7.43 -9.45
N HIS A 74 1.42 6.21 -9.09
CA HIS A 74 1.57 5.66 -7.76
C HIS A 74 3.02 5.28 -7.41
N SER A 75 3.99 5.28 -8.32
CA SER A 75 5.33 4.73 -8.00
C SER A 75 6.10 5.63 -7.03
N PHE A 76 6.95 5.04 -6.18
CA PHE A 76 7.95 5.77 -5.38
C PHE A 76 8.86 6.65 -6.26
N MET A 77 9.15 6.19 -7.48
CA MET A 77 9.98 6.91 -8.44
C MET A 77 9.40 8.26 -8.87
N PHE A 78 8.12 8.53 -8.62
CA PHE A 78 7.50 9.79 -9.01
C PHE A 78 8.14 11.01 -8.33
N HIS A 79 8.65 10.84 -7.09
CA HIS A 79 9.32 11.92 -6.33
C HIS A 79 10.78 11.64 -5.99
N GLN A 80 11.22 10.36 -6.02
CA GLN A 80 12.53 9.96 -5.47
C GLN A 80 13.27 8.97 -6.39
N GLN A 81 13.33 9.28 -7.69
CA GLN A 81 13.95 8.42 -8.70
C GLN A 81 15.42 8.10 -8.41
N GLU A 82 16.19 9.07 -7.90
CA GLU A 82 17.63 8.93 -7.67
C GLU A 82 17.99 7.91 -6.58
N LYS A 83 17.07 7.69 -5.63
CA LYS A 83 17.28 6.79 -4.49
C LYS A 83 16.73 5.40 -4.72
N HIS A 84 15.93 5.21 -5.76
CA HIS A 84 15.25 3.96 -6.03
C HIS A 84 16.23 2.93 -6.63
N ILE A 85 16.22 1.70 -6.07
CA ILE A 85 17.00 0.57 -6.59
C ILE A 85 16.06 -0.37 -7.35
N ASP A 86 15.03 -0.85 -6.67
CA ASP A 86 14.06 -1.80 -7.22
C ASP A 86 12.72 -1.72 -6.46
N TRP A 87 11.67 -2.26 -7.04
CA TRP A 87 10.33 -2.26 -6.45
C TRP A 87 9.52 -3.48 -6.84
N MET A 88 8.50 -3.76 -6.02
CA MET A 88 7.49 -4.75 -6.31
C MET A 88 6.11 -4.20 -5.92
N ARG A 89 5.17 -4.20 -6.87
CA ARG A 89 3.75 -4.02 -6.54
C ARG A 89 3.29 -5.21 -5.72
N ILE A 90 2.81 -4.96 -4.50
CA ILE A 90 2.24 -6.02 -3.66
C ILE A 90 0.77 -6.24 -4.03
N GLY A 91 0.01 -5.16 -4.20
CA GLY A 91 -1.40 -5.22 -4.58
C GLY A 91 -2.21 -4.08 -3.96
N ALA A 92 -3.51 -4.33 -3.75
CA ALA A 92 -4.39 -3.43 -3.02
C ALA A 92 -5.14 -4.15 -1.90
N PHE A 93 -5.45 -3.41 -0.83
CA PHE A 93 -6.20 -3.87 0.32
C PHE A 93 -7.10 -2.73 0.82
N SER A 94 -8.00 -3.04 1.75
CA SER A 94 -8.94 -2.07 2.31
C SER A 94 -8.59 -1.74 3.76
N LEU A 95 -8.70 -0.46 4.10
CA LEU A 95 -8.81 0.01 5.48
C LEU A 95 -10.23 0.56 5.61
N ASP A 96 -11.10 -0.17 6.30
CA ASP A 96 -12.49 0.21 6.52
C ASP A 96 -12.64 1.04 7.80
N SER A 97 -11.75 0.86 8.78
CA SER A 97 -11.72 1.64 10.00
C SER A 97 -10.74 2.81 9.93
N SER A 98 -10.95 3.82 10.80
CA SER A 98 -10.03 4.94 10.98
C SER A 98 -8.80 4.58 11.82
N LEU A 99 -8.59 3.30 12.12
CA LEU A 99 -7.53 2.78 12.98
C LEU A 99 -6.71 1.73 12.24
N ALA A 100 -5.43 2.02 12.02
CA ALA A 100 -4.49 1.05 11.46
C ALA A 100 -3.46 0.63 12.51
N LEU A 101 -3.10 -0.65 12.50
CA LEU A 101 -1.96 -1.17 13.25
C LEU A 101 -0.76 -1.28 12.31
N LEU A 102 0.35 -0.63 12.66
CA LEU A 102 1.63 -0.73 11.96
C LEU A 102 2.56 -1.61 12.78
N ALA A 103 3.25 -2.57 12.16
CA ALA A 103 4.14 -3.48 12.89
C ALA A 103 5.46 -3.71 12.13
N GLU A 104 6.57 -3.79 12.86
CA GLU A 104 7.88 -4.21 12.34
C GLU A 104 8.13 -5.72 12.46
N ARG A 105 7.15 -6.46 13.01
CA ARG A 105 7.20 -7.91 13.17
C ARG A 105 5.85 -8.52 12.80
N LEU A 106 5.92 -9.71 12.21
CA LEU A 106 4.73 -10.50 11.83
C LEU A 106 4.20 -11.35 13.00
N SER A 107 5.00 -11.50 14.05
CA SER A 107 4.61 -12.12 15.30
C SER A 107 4.29 -11.05 16.33
N PHE A 108 3.00 -10.87 16.64
CA PHE A 108 2.55 -9.93 17.67
C PHE A 108 1.59 -10.59 18.66
N PRO A 109 1.57 -10.12 19.92
CA PRO A 109 0.73 -10.72 20.94
C PRO A 109 -0.75 -10.55 20.63
N LYS A 110 -1.54 -11.60 20.92
CA LYS A 110 -3.00 -11.66 20.68
C LYS A 110 -3.82 -10.55 21.37
N LYS A 111 -3.22 -9.82 22.32
CA LYS A 111 -3.79 -8.67 23.00
C LYS A 111 -2.81 -7.50 22.89
N ILE A 112 -3.10 -6.58 21.99
CA ILE A 112 -2.44 -5.29 21.92
C ILE A 112 -3.26 -4.36 22.81
N ARG A 113 -2.66 -3.90 23.92
CA ARG A 113 -3.23 -2.83 24.73
C ARG A 113 -2.75 -1.52 24.12
N LYS A 114 -3.64 -0.53 24.02
CA LYS A 114 -3.22 0.83 23.70
C LYS A 114 -2.38 1.34 24.88
N GLU A 115 -1.11 1.65 24.63
CA GLU A 115 -0.26 2.33 25.60
C GLU A 115 -0.32 3.86 25.39
N ASP A 116 0.24 4.60 26.33
CA ASP A 116 0.10 6.06 26.39
C ASP A 116 0.84 6.78 25.25
N THR A 117 1.93 6.20 24.73
CA THR A 117 2.73 6.78 23.64
C THR A 117 3.08 5.77 22.55
N VAL A 118 3.35 6.29 21.35
CA VAL A 118 3.81 5.49 20.20
C VAL A 118 5.15 4.82 20.52
N GLU A 119 6.06 5.54 21.17
CA GLU A 119 7.38 5.05 21.55
C GLU A 119 7.29 3.86 22.49
N ASN A 120 6.39 3.92 23.48
CA ASN A 120 6.19 2.82 24.41
C ASN A 120 5.68 1.58 23.66
N MET A 121 4.66 1.74 22.81
CA MET A 121 4.11 0.66 21.98
C MET A 121 5.18 -0.01 21.11
N LEU A 122 6.05 0.79 20.48
CA LEU A 122 7.13 0.30 19.64
C LEU A 122 8.15 -0.50 20.46
N GLN A 123 8.57 0.02 21.62
CA GLN A 123 9.51 -0.67 22.49
C GLN A 123 8.95 -1.98 23.07
N SER A 124 7.67 -1.98 23.46
CA SER A 124 7.02 -3.10 24.14
C SER A 124 6.52 -4.18 23.18
N HIS A 125 6.00 -3.79 22.01
CA HIS A 125 5.30 -4.68 21.09
C HIS A 125 5.86 -4.70 19.66
N GLY A 126 6.76 -3.78 19.29
CA GLY A 126 7.24 -3.64 17.90
C GLY A 126 6.12 -3.21 16.95
N CYS A 127 5.12 -2.49 17.46
CA CYS A 127 4.00 -1.99 16.67
C CYS A 127 3.52 -0.64 17.19
N CYS A 128 2.75 0.09 16.39
CA CYS A 128 2.07 1.30 16.82
C CYS A 128 0.66 1.39 16.22
N MET A 129 -0.19 2.14 16.91
CA MET A 129 -1.54 2.43 16.44
C MET A 129 -1.55 3.78 15.73
N LEU A 130 -2.14 3.81 14.55
CA LEU A 130 -2.35 5.03 13.80
C LEU A 130 -3.84 5.35 13.75
N ASP A 131 -4.17 6.60 14.08
CA ASP A 131 -5.54 7.11 14.06
C ASP A 131 -5.81 8.03 12.87
N ASN A 132 -7.10 8.33 12.68
CA ASN A 132 -7.58 9.21 11.62
C ASN A 132 -7.09 8.75 10.23
N VAL A 133 -7.07 7.44 10.00
CA VAL A 133 -6.68 6.86 8.70
C VAL A 133 -7.86 6.94 7.74
N LYS A 134 -7.60 7.37 6.50
CA LYS A 134 -8.63 7.45 5.47
C LYS A 134 -9.17 6.05 5.13
N SER A 135 -10.49 5.89 5.29
CA SER A 135 -11.15 4.65 4.90
C SER A 135 -11.16 4.50 3.37
N GLY A 136 -10.96 3.30 2.85
CA GLY A 136 -11.09 3.00 1.43
C GLY A 136 -10.03 2.02 0.92
N ILE A 137 -9.74 2.12 -0.38
CA ILE A 137 -8.79 1.24 -1.07
C ILE A 137 -7.39 1.85 -0.96
N TRP A 138 -6.44 1.01 -0.54
CA TRP A 138 -5.04 1.34 -0.41
C TRP A 138 -4.21 0.47 -1.35
N ILE A 139 -3.26 1.11 -2.03
CA ILE A 139 -2.27 0.45 -2.88
C ILE A 139 -0.98 0.29 -2.08
N ALA A 140 -0.44 -0.92 -2.07
CA ALA A 140 0.79 -1.24 -1.36
C ALA A 140 1.91 -1.67 -2.32
N ASP A 141 3.07 -1.09 -2.09
CA ASP A 141 4.30 -1.38 -2.81
C ASP A 141 5.43 -1.66 -1.83
N LEU A 142 6.33 -2.56 -2.23
CA LEU A 142 7.63 -2.73 -1.61
C LEU A 142 8.65 -1.96 -2.43
N GLN A 143 9.48 -1.17 -1.76
CA GLN A 143 10.57 -0.42 -2.37
C GLN A 143 11.90 -0.82 -1.74
N LEU A 144 12.91 -1.05 -2.58
CA LEU A 144 14.31 -1.11 -2.19
C LEU A 144 14.95 0.20 -2.60
N VAL A 145 15.53 0.90 -1.63
CA VAL A 145 16.09 2.22 -1.85
C VAL A 145 17.48 2.32 -1.25
N ARG A 146 18.30 3.21 -1.81
CA ARG A 146 19.63 3.53 -1.30
C ARG A 146 19.52 4.16 0.09
N CYS A 147 20.52 3.91 0.93
CA CYS A 147 20.59 4.48 2.27
C CYS A 147 20.51 6.02 2.20
N PRO A 148 19.52 6.64 2.87
CA PRO A 148 19.27 8.08 2.76
C PRO A 148 20.30 8.93 3.50
N VAL A 149 21.16 8.34 4.32
CA VAL A 149 22.16 9.04 5.15
C VAL A 149 23.45 9.33 4.39
N CYS A 150 23.91 8.36 3.60
CA CYS A 150 25.22 8.44 2.97
C CYS A 150 25.14 9.03 1.56
N ASP A 151 24.09 8.78 0.76
CA ASP A 151 23.96 9.19 -0.67
C ASP A 151 25.19 8.89 -1.55
N LEU A 152 26.12 8.10 -1.02
CA LEU A 152 27.37 7.71 -1.66
C LEU A 152 27.13 6.43 -2.44
N ASN A 153 27.57 6.39 -3.69
CA ASN A 153 27.53 5.19 -4.54
C ASN A 153 28.31 3.99 -3.97
N THR A 154 29.10 4.20 -2.91
CA THR A 154 29.91 3.20 -2.21
C THR A 154 29.26 2.67 -0.93
N CYS A 155 28.03 3.13 -0.62
CA CYS A 155 27.31 2.72 0.57
C CYS A 155 26.43 1.51 0.24
N ASP A 156 26.84 0.32 0.71
CA ASP A 156 26.10 -0.93 0.49
C ASP A 156 24.76 -0.99 1.25
N GLY A 157 24.45 0.04 2.04
CA GLY A 157 23.22 0.14 2.81
C GLY A 157 21.99 0.21 1.91
N THR A 158 21.27 -0.91 1.79
CA THR A 158 19.94 -0.97 1.18
C THR A 158 18.89 -0.83 2.26
N MET A 159 17.89 0.02 2.03
CA MET A 159 16.75 0.20 2.92
C MET A 159 15.51 -0.42 2.28
N GLN A 160 14.80 -1.25 3.06
CA GLN A 160 13.50 -1.79 2.67
C GLN A 160 12.40 -0.83 3.11
N THR A 161 11.44 -0.54 2.23
CA THR A 161 10.29 0.32 2.54
C THR A 161 8.99 -0.34 2.10
N LEU A 162 8.05 -0.50 3.04
CA LEU A 162 6.65 -0.79 2.74
C LEU A 162 5.91 0.54 2.64
N ASP A 163 5.44 0.88 1.43
CA ASP A 163 4.62 2.05 1.15
C ASP A 163 3.19 1.64 0.88
N ALA A 164 2.24 2.20 1.63
CA ALA A 164 0.82 2.07 1.36
C ALA A 164 0.18 3.46 1.19
N ARG A 165 -0.59 3.65 0.12
CA ARG A 165 -1.21 4.93 -0.23
C ARG A 165 -2.67 4.76 -0.61
N HIS A 166 -3.52 5.65 -0.13
CA HIS A 166 -4.92 5.68 -0.50
C HIS A 166 -5.06 5.97 -2.01
N ILE A 167 -5.93 5.25 -2.71
CA ILE A 167 -6.03 5.30 -4.19
C ILE A 167 -6.33 6.71 -4.73
N GLU A 168 -7.03 7.53 -3.95
CA GLU A 168 -7.37 8.91 -4.35
C GLU A 168 -6.19 9.87 -4.26
N LEU A 169 -5.16 9.55 -3.48
CA LEU A 169 -3.98 10.40 -3.28
C LEU A 169 -3.34 10.80 -4.61
N PHE A 170 -3.29 9.87 -5.57
CA PHE A 170 -2.63 10.06 -6.86
C PHE A 170 -3.33 11.10 -7.76
N LEU A 171 -4.57 11.49 -7.41
CA LEU A 171 -5.35 12.50 -8.12
C LEU A 171 -5.38 13.85 -7.37
N CYS A 172 -4.74 13.94 -6.20
CA CYS A 172 -4.61 15.19 -5.46
C CYS A 172 -3.48 16.04 -6.08
N GLU A 173 -3.79 17.30 -6.40
CA GLU A 173 -2.83 18.23 -7.01
C GLU A 173 -1.55 18.37 -6.17
N GLY A 174 -1.68 18.45 -4.85
CA GLY A 174 -0.55 18.56 -3.93
C GLY A 174 0.38 17.33 -3.93
N TYR A 175 -0.16 16.15 -4.19
CA TYR A 175 0.66 14.96 -4.38
C TYR A 175 1.34 14.96 -5.75
N GLN A 176 0.61 15.33 -6.81
CA GLN A 176 1.13 15.38 -8.18
C GLN A 176 2.24 16.41 -8.38
N ASN A 177 2.17 17.53 -7.67
CA ASN A 177 3.19 18.59 -7.73
C ASN A 177 4.30 18.43 -6.69
N GLY A 178 4.25 17.40 -5.84
CA GLY A 178 5.28 17.11 -4.84
C GLY A 178 5.28 18.00 -3.61
N SER A 179 4.22 18.78 -3.37
CA SER A 179 4.10 19.62 -2.17
C SER A 179 3.74 18.85 -0.90
N TRP A 180 3.27 17.60 -1.02
CA TRP A 180 2.93 16.77 0.14
C TRP A 180 4.14 15.96 0.61
N GLU A 181 4.44 16.05 1.90
CA GLU A 181 5.59 15.39 2.52
C GLU A 181 5.18 14.33 3.54
N TYR A 182 6.05 13.34 3.70
CA TYR A 182 5.95 12.37 4.78
C TYR A 182 6.48 12.98 6.09
N GLN A 183 5.73 12.79 7.17
CA GLN A 183 6.11 13.18 8.53
C GLN A 183 6.48 11.94 9.34
N LEU A 184 7.59 12.00 10.08
CA LEU A 184 8.00 10.94 11.01
C LEU A 184 7.07 10.93 12.22
N ILE A 185 6.46 9.78 12.51
CA ILE A 185 5.56 9.61 13.67
C ILE A 185 6.15 8.72 14.76
N GLY A 186 7.24 8.00 14.45
CA GLY A 186 7.91 7.14 15.42
C GLY A 186 9.09 6.40 14.80
N SER A 187 10.00 5.94 15.65
CA SER A 187 11.16 5.13 15.25
C SER A 187 11.57 4.18 16.36
N HIS A 188 12.21 3.08 15.99
CA HIS A 188 12.68 2.07 16.93
C HIS A 188 14.00 1.44 16.47
N ASP A 189 14.96 1.36 17.39
CA ASP A 189 16.25 0.69 17.17
C ASP A 189 16.19 -0.75 17.71
N ILE A 190 16.30 -1.72 16.81
CA ILE A 190 16.53 -3.12 17.15
C ILE A 190 18.05 -3.32 17.23
N LYS A 191 18.64 -3.07 18.41
CA LYS A 191 20.10 -3.13 18.65
C LYS A 191 20.64 -4.55 18.86
N LYS A 192 20.24 -5.46 17.99
CA LYS A 192 20.70 -6.86 17.94
C LYS A 192 20.44 -7.41 16.56
N ARG A 193 21.18 -8.47 16.19
CA ARG A 193 20.96 -9.22 14.96
C ARG A 193 19.47 -9.49 14.73
N ALA A 194 18.99 -9.06 13.57
CA ALA A 194 17.64 -9.36 13.08
C ALA A 194 17.71 -10.45 12.01
N ASP A 195 16.82 -11.43 12.10
CA ASP A 195 16.72 -12.51 11.09
C ASP A 195 16.09 -12.01 9.78
N GLY A 196 15.30 -10.93 9.85
CA GLY A 196 14.61 -10.35 8.72
C GLY A 196 14.16 -8.91 8.97
N ALA A 197 14.02 -8.16 7.88
CA ALA A 197 13.33 -6.87 7.86
C ALA A 197 11.86 -7.11 7.49
N ALA A 198 10.94 -6.93 8.44
CA ALA A 198 9.52 -7.17 8.27
C ALA A 198 8.69 -5.91 8.53
N GLY A 199 7.64 -5.70 7.74
CA GLY A 199 6.76 -4.54 7.88
C GLY A 199 5.34 -4.96 7.56
N ALA A 200 4.37 -4.55 8.36
CA ALA A 200 2.98 -4.89 8.14
C ALA A 200 2.02 -3.76 8.54
N ILE A 201 0.91 -3.69 7.82
CA ILE A 201 -0.19 -2.75 8.03
C ILE A 201 -1.47 -3.57 8.09
N PHE A 202 -2.25 -3.37 9.14
CA PHE A 202 -3.54 -4.04 9.34
C PHE A 202 -4.62 -3.02 9.59
N ASP A 203 -5.82 -3.27 9.06
CA ASP A 203 -7.01 -2.68 9.65
C ASP A 203 -7.23 -3.26 11.06
N PHE A 204 -7.24 -2.39 12.07
CA PHE A 204 -7.32 -2.82 13.46
C PHE A 204 -8.64 -3.56 13.77
N THR A 205 -9.77 -3.16 13.18
CA THR A 205 -11.06 -3.81 13.47
C THR A 205 -11.15 -5.20 12.85
N HIS A 206 -10.33 -5.50 11.84
CA HIS A 206 -10.27 -6.79 11.16
C HIS A 206 -9.11 -7.68 11.63
N LEU A 207 -8.33 -7.26 12.63
CA LEU A 207 -7.11 -7.95 13.08
C LEU A 207 -7.32 -9.40 13.52
N LYS A 208 -8.52 -9.73 14.01
CA LYS A 208 -8.89 -11.11 14.42
C LYS A 208 -9.78 -11.84 13.41
N GLY A 209 -10.07 -11.19 12.28
CA GLY A 209 -10.92 -11.73 11.22
C GLY A 209 -10.15 -12.64 10.26
N SER A 210 -10.90 -13.39 9.46
CA SER A 210 -10.31 -14.18 8.36
C SER A 210 -9.70 -13.31 7.25
N SER A 211 -10.05 -12.03 7.18
CA SER A 211 -9.56 -11.10 6.15
C SER A 211 -8.13 -10.61 6.37
N THR A 212 -7.49 -11.00 7.47
CA THR A 212 -6.07 -10.72 7.77
C THR A 212 -5.25 -12.01 7.96
N SER A 213 -5.89 -13.17 8.00
CA SER A 213 -5.27 -14.46 8.36
C SER A 213 -4.11 -14.88 7.46
N ALA A 214 -4.19 -14.55 6.17
CA ALA A 214 -3.15 -14.90 5.20
C ALA A 214 -1.81 -14.20 5.50
N VAL A 215 -1.83 -13.01 6.13
CA VAL A 215 -0.63 -12.32 6.59
C VAL A 215 -0.05 -13.00 7.83
N PHE A 216 -0.91 -13.44 8.76
CA PHE A 216 -0.52 -14.13 9.99
C PHE A 216 0.07 -15.52 9.78
N ASP A 217 -0.33 -16.21 8.71
CA ASP A 217 0.29 -17.47 8.28
C ASP A 217 1.66 -17.22 7.64
N TYR A 218 2.52 -16.43 8.31
CA TYR A 218 3.79 -15.98 7.77
C TYR A 218 4.74 -17.11 7.37
N PRO A 219 4.83 -18.26 8.08
CA PRO A 219 5.69 -19.36 7.64
C PRO A 219 5.33 -19.91 6.24
N SER A 220 4.09 -19.70 5.77
CA SER A 220 3.64 -20.16 4.45
C SER A 220 4.17 -19.34 3.28
N TRP A 221 4.61 -18.11 3.53
CA TRP A 221 4.94 -17.16 2.44
C TRP A 221 6.28 -16.44 2.59
N ILE A 222 6.88 -16.40 3.78
CA ILE A 222 8.23 -15.82 3.93
C ILE A 222 9.28 -16.68 3.24
N GLY A 223 10.42 -16.06 2.93
CA GLY A 223 11.58 -16.76 2.38
C GLY A 223 12.10 -17.81 3.36
N ARG A 224 12.69 -18.88 2.82
CA ARG A 224 13.49 -19.82 3.64
C ARG A 224 14.74 -19.10 4.17
N GLN A 225 15.40 -19.66 5.17
CA GLN A 225 16.52 -19.01 5.90
C GLN A 225 17.64 -18.43 5.03
N ASN A 226 17.87 -18.96 3.81
CA ASN A 226 18.88 -18.47 2.87
C ASN A 226 18.29 -17.83 1.60
N ASP A 227 16.98 -17.54 1.60
CA ASP A 227 16.32 -16.79 0.54
C ASP A 227 16.26 -15.31 0.96
N TRP A 228 17.17 -14.52 0.39
CA TRP A 228 17.25 -13.07 0.63
C TRP A 228 16.34 -12.27 -0.30
N GLN A 229 15.54 -12.92 -1.16
CA GLN A 229 14.59 -12.17 -1.97
C GLN A 229 13.42 -11.68 -1.11
N PRO A 230 13.03 -10.40 -1.26
CA PRO A 230 11.88 -9.89 -0.56
C PRO A 230 10.61 -10.67 -0.91
N LYS A 231 9.83 -10.99 0.12
CA LYS A 231 8.50 -11.57 -0.01
C LYS A 231 7.47 -10.57 0.48
N ALA A 232 6.29 -10.65 -0.11
CA ALA A 232 5.15 -9.87 0.33
C ALA A 232 3.90 -10.73 0.36
N LYS A 233 2.97 -10.32 1.21
CA LYS A 233 1.66 -10.94 1.32
C LYS A 233 0.60 -9.87 1.44
N ILE A 234 -0.49 -10.06 0.72
CA ILE A 234 -1.67 -9.23 0.82
C ILE A 234 -2.87 -10.07 1.21
N ALA A 235 -3.72 -9.48 2.02
CA ALA A 235 -5.03 -9.97 2.42
C ALA A 235 -6.03 -8.81 2.28
N PRO A 236 -7.34 -9.07 2.27
CA PRO A 236 -8.32 -8.01 2.05
C PRO A 236 -8.19 -6.80 2.99
N HIS A 237 -7.73 -7.00 4.23
CA HIS A 237 -7.58 -5.95 5.25
C HIS A 237 -6.16 -5.85 5.85
N ALA A 238 -5.16 -6.40 5.17
CA ALA A 238 -3.78 -6.33 5.64
C ALA A 238 -2.78 -6.49 4.50
N VAL A 239 -1.59 -5.92 4.71
CA VAL A 239 -0.44 -6.13 3.84
C VAL A 239 0.82 -6.30 4.68
N ALA A 240 1.74 -7.14 4.21
CA ALA A 240 3.01 -7.36 4.86
C ALA A 240 4.14 -7.64 3.87
N VAL A 241 5.36 -7.34 4.31
CA VAL A 241 6.61 -7.63 3.61
C VAL A 241 7.60 -8.27 4.57
N ASN A 242 8.50 -9.09 4.04
CA ASN A 242 9.61 -9.67 4.78
C ASN A 242 10.79 -9.93 3.83
N THR A 243 11.97 -9.49 4.23
CA THR A 243 13.24 -9.88 3.61
C THR A 243 14.13 -10.50 4.67
N ASN A 244 14.60 -11.72 4.45
CA ASN A 244 15.57 -12.34 5.36
C ASN A 244 16.92 -11.65 5.20
N LEU A 245 17.58 -11.39 6.32
CA LEU A 245 18.82 -10.62 6.36
C LEU A 245 20.02 -11.54 6.57
N GLN A 246 21.16 -11.11 6.03
CA GLN A 246 22.46 -11.66 6.41
C GLN A 246 22.84 -11.18 7.82
N ASP A 247 24.00 -11.59 8.32
CA ASP A 247 24.51 -11.10 9.62
C ASP A 247 24.56 -9.57 9.64
N ASN A 248 24.04 -8.99 10.71
CA ASN A 248 23.85 -7.54 10.87
C ASN A 248 23.92 -7.14 12.35
N GLU A 249 24.17 -5.85 12.60
CA GLU A 249 24.21 -5.27 13.94
C GLU A 249 22.83 -4.89 14.46
N GLY A 250 21.84 -4.83 13.57
CA GLY A 250 20.46 -4.57 13.90
C GLY A 250 19.70 -3.80 12.84
N LEU A 251 18.56 -3.25 13.23
CA LEU A 251 17.68 -2.47 12.35
C LEU A 251 17.27 -1.17 13.00
N HIS A 252 17.27 -0.11 12.20
CA HIS A 252 16.59 1.14 12.49
C HIS A 252 15.26 1.18 11.72
N VAL A 253 14.15 1.14 12.45
CA VAL A 253 12.80 1.18 11.89
C VAL A 253 12.24 2.58 12.04
N LYS A 254 11.65 3.13 10.97
CA LYS A 254 10.92 4.41 11.01
C LYS A 254 9.52 4.24 10.42
N TYR A 255 8.58 4.96 11.03
CA TYR A 255 7.19 5.02 10.62
C TYR A 255 6.88 6.45 10.19
N HIS A 256 6.43 6.62 8.96
CA HIS A 256 6.04 7.92 8.43
C HIS A 256 4.61 7.90 7.89
N THR A 257 3.98 9.07 7.93
CA THR A 257 2.64 9.27 7.39
C THR A 257 2.55 10.54 6.57
N MET A 258 1.66 10.57 5.59
CA MET A 258 1.25 11.78 4.88
C MET A 258 -0.22 12.05 5.18
N ARG A 259 -0.56 13.30 5.49
CA ARG A 259 -1.93 13.73 5.82
C ARG A 259 -2.48 14.69 4.78
N ALA A 260 -3.79 14.64 4.56
CA ALA A 260 -4.50 15.55 3.67
C ALA A 260 -4.67 16.95 4.34
N GLY A 261 -3.58 17.72 4.42
CA GLY A 261 -3.51 18.95 5.22
C GLY A 261 -3.00 18.69 6.64
N SER A 262 -2.86 19.74 7.45
CA SER A 262 -2.26 19.67 8.80
C SER A 262 -2.99 18.70 9.74
N ASP A 263 -4.32 18.73 9.70
CA ASP A 263 -5.19 17.95 10.60
C ASP A 263 -6.06 16.94 9.84
N GLY A 264 -5.70 16.67 8.58
CA GLY A 264 -6.43 15.79 7.70
C GLY A 264 -6.25 14.31 8.02
N GLU A 265 -7.06 13.50 7.32
CA GLU A 265 -6.92 12.05 7.33
C GLU A 265 -5.53 11.63 6.84
N VAL A 266 -5.00 10.53 7.40
CA VAL A 266 -3.80 9.89 6.86
C VAL A 266 -4.16 9.22 5.53
N VAL A 267 -3.37 9.55 4.50
CA VAL A 267 -3.56 9.12 3.11
C VAL A 267 -2.34 8.39 2.54
N ALA A 268 -1.21 8.39 3.25
CA ALA A 268 -0.06 7.54 2.98
C ALA A 268 0.59 7.07 4.27
N ILE A 269 1.10 5.84 4.26
CA ILE A 269 1.81 5.19 5.37
C ILE A 269 3.09 4.58 4.78
N ARG A 270 4.20 4.81 5.48
CA ARG A 270 5.52 4.30 5.10
C ARG A 270 6.20 3.67 6.30
N ILE A 271 6.60 2.40 6.18
CA ILE A 271 7.43 1.70 7.17
C ILE A 271 8.77 1.40 6.51
N SER A 272 9.83 2.05 6.97
CA SER A 272 11.19 1.88 6.43
C SER A 272 12.10 1.19 7.44
N GLN A 273 12.93 0.28 6.95
CA GLN A 273 13.88 -0.50 7.75
C GLN A 273 15.25 -0.42 7.13
N GLN A 274 16.19 0.10 7.91
CA GLN A 274 17.59 0.28 7.55
C GLN A 274 18.47 -0.57 8.46
N LEU A 275 19.52 -1.18 7.92
CA LEU A 275 20.54 -1.83 8.74
C LEU A 275 21.27 -0.78 9.60
N LEU A 276 21.51 -1.13 10.87
CA LEU A 276 22.37 -0.36 11.79
C LEU A 276 23.84 -0.58 11.47
#